data_AF-A0A7Y9NI54-F1
#
_entry.id   AF-A0A7Y9NI54-F1
#
_cell.length_a   1.000
_cell.length_b   1.000
_cell.length_c   1.000
_cell.angle_alpha   90.00
_cell.angle_beta   90.00
_cell.angle_gamma   90.00
#
_symmetry.space_group_name_H-M   'P 1'
#
loop_
_entity.id
_entity.type
_entity.pdbx_description
1 polymer ?
#
loop_
_entity_poly.entity_id
_entity_poly.type
_entity_poly.pdbx_seq_one_letter_code
_entity_poly.pdbx_strand_id
1 'polypeptide(L)'
;MRALFVGGVVDNSEMDMEGSQPPVHYPEDTGGGHSRYRLHQVGKTADGSVAYAVYGAPDLADEEVARIADERAYARRFEAEPSEFIH
;
A
#
# COMPACT_ATOMS: atom_id res chain seq x y z
N MET A 1 8.21 -7.98 0.38
CA MET A 1 7.12 -7.39 -0.45
C MET A 1 7.44 -5.95 -0.80
N ARG A 2 6.65 -5.27 -1.65
CA ARG A 2 6.88 -3.85 -2.02
C ARG A 2 5.83 -2.91 -1.43
N ALA A 3 6.26 -1.83 -0.79
CA ALA A 3 5.38 -0.76 -0.33
C ALA A 3 5.36 0.37 -1.35
N LEU A 4 4.17 0.81 -1.76
CA LEU A 4 3.94 1.83 -2.77
C LEU A 4 3.22 3.00 -2.11
N PHE A 5 3.78 4.20 -2.19
CA PHE A 5 3.24 5.37 -1.51
C PHE A 5 2.51 6.29 -2.49
N VAL A 6 1.31 6.69 -2.08
CA VAL A 6 0.41 7.54 -2.84
C VAL A 6 0.01 8.74 -1.99
N GLY A 7 0.26 9.93 -2.52
CA GLY A 7 0.03 11.19 -1.82
C GLY A 7 1.03 11.46 -0.69
N GLY A 8 0.89 12.62 -0.05
CA GLY A 8 1.75 13.05 1.05
C GLY A 8 3.17 13.46 0.63
N VAL A 9 4.10 13.43 1.58
CA VAL A 9 5.47 13.96 1.41
C VAL A 9 6.35 13.09 0.51
N VAL A 10 6.09 11.78 0.50
CA VAL A 10 6.88 10.77 -0.22
C VAL A 10 5.97 10.06 -1.23
N ASP A 11 5.29 10.85 -2.07
CA ASP A 11 4.45 10.34 -3.16
C ASP A 11 5.29 9.72 -4.29
N ASN A 12 4.70 8.81 -5.06
CA ASN A 12 5.32 8.09 -6.18
C ASN A 12 6.58 7.29 -5.81
N SER A 13 6.80 7.06 -4.52
CA SER A 13 7.95 6.31 -4.04
C SER A 13 7.57 4.86 -3.78
N GLU A 14 8.54 3.97 -3.97
CA GLU A 14 8.43 2.56 -3.63
C GLU A 14 9.58 2.16 -2.71
N MET A 15 9.31 1.20 -1.84
CA MET A 15 10.29 0.70 -0.88
C MET A 15 10.18 -0.81 -0.72
N ASP A 16 11.33 -1.44 -0.51
CA ASP A 16 11.40 -2.82 -0.05
C ASP A 16 10.87 -2.93 1.38
N MET A 17 9.89 -3.82 1.57
CA MET A 17 9.29 -4.09 2.86
C MET A 17 9.50 -5.55 3.23
N GLU A 18 10.08 -5.75 4.41
CA GLU A 18 10.31 -7.06 5.01
C GLU A 18 9.02 -7.63 5.60
N GLY A 19 8.94 -8.96 5.64
CA GLY A 19 7.77 -9.69 6.15
C GLY A 19 6.78 -10.11 5.07
N SER A 20 5.80 -10.91 5.50
CA SER A 20 4.76 -11.51 4.66
C SER A 20 3.41 -10.79 4.73
N GLN A 21 3.22 -9.91 5.71
CA GLN A 21 2.01 -9.10 5.89
C GLN A 21 2.38 -7.63 6.08
N PRO A 22 1.76 -6.71 5.33
CA PRO A 22 1.99 -5.29 5.50
C PRO A 22 1.35 -4.78 6.80
N PRO A 23 2.02 -3.90 7.56
CA PRO A 23 1.39 -3.22 8.68
C PRO A 23 0.28 -2.28 8.19
N VAL A 24 -0.76 -2.08 9.01
CA VAL A 24 -1.87 -1.18 8.67
C VAL A 24 -1.40 0.28 8.54
N HIS A 25 -0.36 0.64 9.28
CA HIS A 25 0.21 1.98 9.37
C HIS A 25 1.67 1.99 8.95
N TYR A 26 2.09 3.04 8.25
CA TYR A 26 3.49 3.25 7.89
C TYR A 26 3.98 4.67 8.21
N PRO A 27 5.13 4.82 8.89
CA PRO A 27 5.88 3.76 9.59
C PRO A 27 5.01 3.05 10.63
N GLU A 28 5.37 1.82 10.99
CA GLU A 28 4.61 1.03 11.98
C GLU A 28 4.50 1.77 13.32
N ASP A 29 3.36 1.65 13.99
CA ASP A 29 3.07 2.39 15.22
C ASP A 29 4.03 2.01 16.34
N THR A 30 5.05 2.82 16.56
CA THR A 30 6.07 2.63 17.61
C THR A 30 5.78 3.43 18.88
N GLY A 31 4.53 3.91 19.05
CA GLY A 31 4.02 4.41 20.33
C GLY A 31 4.15 5.92 20.59
N GLY A 32 4.40 6.77 19.59
CA GLY A 32 4.48 8.22 19.83
C GLY A 32 4.23 9.16 18.65
N GLY A 33 3.92 8.67 17.46
CA GLY A 33 3.72 9.51 16.27
C GLY A 33 2.40 9.21 15.55
N HIS A 34 1.82 10.23 14.91
CA HIS A 34 0.74 10.02 13.95
C HIS A 34 1.27 9.21 12.77
N SER A 35 0.57 8.13 12.41
CA SER A 35 0.88 7.38 11.20
C SER A 35 0.85 8.32 10.00
N ARG A 36 1.91 8.29 9.18
CA ARG A 36 2.02 9.15 8.00
C ARG A 36 1.25 8.60 6.82
N TYR A 37 1.04 7.28 6.81
CA TYR A 37 0.41 6.57 5.73
C TYR A 37 -0.40 5.40 6.27
N ARG A 38 -1.52 5.10 5.61
CA ARG A 38 -2.43 4.01 5.95
C ARG A 38 -2.50 3.02 4.80
N LEU A 39 -2.67 1.74 5.10
CA LEU A 39 -2.76 0.67 4.09
C LEU A 39 -4.15 0.64 3.43
N HIS A 40 -4.25 0.85 2.13
CA HIS A 40 -5.55 0.86 1.42
C HIS A 40 -5.75 -0.35 0.51
N GLN A 41 -4.67 -0.97 0.02
CA GLN A 41 -4.77 -2.07 -0.92
C GLN A 41 -3.58 -3.02 -0.76
N VAL A 42 -3.84 -4.30 -0.94
CA VAL A 42 -2.80 -5.33 -1.05
C VAL A 42 -2.93 -6.06 -2.38
N GLY A 43 -1.81 -6.35 -3.02
CA GLY A 43 -1.76 -7.24 -4.17
C GLY A 43 -1.24 -8.61 -3.78
N LYS A 44 -2.00 -9.66 -4.07
CA LYS A 44 -1.60 -11.04 -3.80
C LYS A 44 -1.28 -11.79 -5.08
N THR A 45 -0.15 -12.48 -5.11
CA THR A 45 0.19 -13.41 -6.20
C THR A 45 -0.71 -14.65 -6.16
N ALA A 46 -0.67 -15.45 -7.23
CA ALA A 46 -1.47 -16.68 -7.33
C ALA A 46 -1.18 -17.72 -6.23
N ASP A 47 -0.02 -17.66 -5.59
CA ASP A 47 0.34 -18.49 -4.44
C ASP A 47 -0.17 -17.96 -3.08
N GLY A 48 -0.87 -16.82 -3.09
CA GLY A 48 -1.42 -16.16 -1.91
C GLY A 48 -0.45 -15.27 -1.14
N SER A 49 0.81 -15.15 -1.57
CA SER A 49 1.78 -14.24 -0.95
C SER A 49 1.51 -12.78 -1.33
N VAL A 50 1.83 -11.84 -0.43
CA VAL A 50 1.61 -10.41 -0.71
C VAL A 50 2.79 -9.87 -1.51
N ALA A 51 2.54 -9.54 -2.78
CA ALA A 51 3.54 -8.98 -3.68
C ALA A 51 3.80 -7.50 -3.36
N TYR A 52 2.73 -6.73 -3.15
CA TYR A 52 2.79 -5.30 -2.86
C TYR A 52 1.68 -4.84 -1.92
N ALA A 53 1.89 -3.66 -1.33
CA ALA A 53 0.94 -2.93 -0.50
C ALA A 53 0.91 -1.45 -0.93
N VAL A 54 -0.28 -0.87 -1.05
CA VAL A 54 -0.47 0.54 -1.38
C VAL A 54 -0.83 1.32 -0.13
N TYR A 55 -0.02 2.32 0.15
CA TYR A 55 -0.11 3.20 1.29
C TYR A 55 -0.53 4.60 0.84
N GLY A 56 -1.62 5.12 1.40
CA GLY A 56 -2.17 6.43 1.12
C GLY A 56 -1.89 7.41 2.26
N ALA A 57 -1.75 8.69 1.93
CA ALA A 57 -1.71 9.73 2.95
C ALA A 57 -3.01 9.72 3.79
N PRO A 58 -3.00 10.20 5.06
CA PRO A 58 -4.11 9.98 5.99
C PRO A 58 -5.44 10.61 5.54
N ASP A 59 -5.35 11.69 4.76
CA ASP A 59 -6.49 12.46 4.26
C ASP A 59 -6.94 12.03 2.85
N LEU A 60 -6.31 10.99 2.27
CA LEU A 60 -6.63 10.50 0.94
C LEU A 60 -7.76 9.45 1.00
N ALA A 61 -8.78 9.63 0.17
CA ALA A 61 -9.91 8.70 0.09
C ALA A 61 -9.51 7.38 -0.57
N ASP A 62 -10.13 6.28 -0.12
CA ASP A 62 -9.90 4.93 -0.65
C ASP A 62 -10.11 4.86 -2.17
N GLU A 63 -11.17 5.49 -2.67
CA GLU A 63 -11.50 5.57 -4.10
C GLU A 63 -10.37 6.23 -4.93
N GLU A 64 -9.74 7.26 -4.38
CA GLU A 64 -8.65 7.98 -5.06
C GLU A 64 -7.37 7.13 -5.07
N VAL A 65 -7.09 6.41 -3.98
CA VAL A 65 -5.96 5.46 -3.94
C VAL A 65 -6.17 4.33 -4.94
N ALA A 66 -7.39 3.78 -5.02
CA ALA A 66 -7.74 2.73 -5.97
C ALA A 66 -7.59 3.22 -7.42
N ARG A 67 -8.08 4.42 -7.74
CA ARG A 67 -7.93 5.06 -9.05
C ARG A 67 -6.45 5.18 -9.45
N ILE A 68 -5.61 5.66 -8.54
CA ILE A 68 -4.17 5.81 -8.78
C ILE A 68 -3.48 4.45 -8.94
N ALA A 69 -3.86 3.45 -8.14
CA ALA A 69 -3.30 2.10 -8.24
C ALA A 69 -3.60 1.43 -9.59
N ASP A 70 -4.80 1.65 -10.12
CA ASP A 70 -5.21 1.18 -11.45
C ASP A 70 -4.47 1.95 -12.56
N GLU A 71 -4.42 3.28 -12.48
CA GLU A 71 -3.71 4.14 -13.44
C GLU A 71 -2.22 3.77 -13.57
N ARG A 72 -1.58 3.44 -12.44
CA ARG A 72 -0.18 3.01 -12.37
C ARG A 72 0.01 1.51 -12.65
N ALA A 73 -1.07 0.77 -12.91
CA ALA A 73 -1.09 -0.65 -13.25
C ALA A 73 -0.30 -1.54 -12.26
N TYR A 74 -0.38 -1.29 -10.96
CA TYR A 74 0.38 -2.02 -9.95
C TYR A 74 0.09 -3.54 -9.97
N ALA A 75 -1.18 -3.92 -10.07
CA ALA A 75 -1.59 -5.32 -10.19
C ALA A 75 -0.88 -6.04 -11.34
N ARG A 76 -0.83 -5.40 -12.51
CA ARG A 76 -0.15 -5.94 -13.69
C ARG A 76 1.37 -6.00 -13.51
N ARG A 77 1.97 -4.96 -12.92
CA ARG A 77 3.43 -4.89 -12.71
C ARG A 77 3.94 -6.00 -11.79
N PHE A 78 3.14 -6.40 -10.82
CA PHE A 78 3.50 -7.41 -9.82
C PHE A 78 2.86 -8.78 -10.06
N GLU A 79 2.17 -8.97 -11.18
CA GLU A 79 1.45 -10.21 -11.50
C GLU A 79 0.55 -10.68 -10.34
N ALA A 80 -0.21 -9.73 -9.79
CA ALA A 80 -0.95 -9.92 -8.56
C ALA A 80 -2.40 -9.42 -8.68
N GLU A 81 -3.29 -10.05 -7.92
CA GLU A 81 -4.68 -9.67 -7.79
C GLU A 81 -4.84 -8.60 -6.69
N PRO A 82 -5.37 -7.42 -7.01
CA PRO A 82 -5.60 -6.38 -6.02
C PRO A 82 -6.80 -6.72 -5.13
N SER A 83 -6.64 -6.49 -3.83
CA SER A 83 -7.72 -6.53 -2.83
C SER A 83 -7.67 -5.23 -2.05
N GLU A 84 -8.79 -4.52 -2.00
CA GLU A 84 -8.98 -3.39 -1.11
C GLU A 84 -8.82 -3.84 0.34
N PHE A 85 -8.21 -2.99 1.16
CA PHE A 85 -8.00 -3.21 2.58
C PHE A 85 -9.05 -2.41 3.35
N ILE A 86 -10.03 -3.12 3.93
CA ILE A 86 -11.05 -2.52 4.77
C ILE A 86 -10.47 -2.37 6.18
N HIS A 87 -10.51 -1.14 6.69
CA HIS A 87 -9.92 -0.77 7.98
C HIS A 87 -10.80 -1.06 9.20
#